data_AF-A0A947MWX8-F1
#
_entry.id   AF-A0A947MWX8-F1
#
_cell.length_a   1.000
_cell.length_b   1.000
_cell.length_c   1.000
_cell.angle_alpha   90.00
_cell.angle_beta   90.00
_cell.angle_gamma   90.00
#
_symmetry.space_group_name_H-M   'P 1'
#
loop_
_entity.id
_entity.type
_entity.pdbx_description
1 polymer ?
#
loop_
_entity_poly.entity_id
_entity_poly.type
_entity_poly.pdbx_seq_one_letter_code
_entity_poly.pdbx_strand_id
1 'polypeptide(L)'
;MTRPQKRDPQATLKAIQAVKRRKSALMAQAQQRELAPSKDTALLPVVNQDDILLKHRELANEVLRSLPWGCQGTLKTFYVRYDNPARRGLAGKTSIILDGSVPDDEFKALLIHEFGHITDLGCKIGNPSAQPSSFKDGAEIIYQNDPSVGFYSISWSDSKTKRSGTKSRDFVSGYAAWDPFEDFAETYAYFVLQNDAFKERAKTNTALATKYRWMATNIFRGHPLIAKGEHVWTGEVPWDSTKLGFEWKPEMEVAVR
;
A
#
# COMPACT_ATOMS: atom_id res chain seq x y z
N MET A 1 -4.89 42.83 -59.35
CA MET A 1 -4.25 41.49 -59.36
C MET A 1 -3.45 41.33 -58.07
N THR A 2 -4.01 40.65 -57.07
CA THR A 2 -3.36 40.42 -55.77
C THR A 2 -2.58 39.09 -55.81
N ARG A 3 -1.27 39.18 -55.60
CA ARG A 3 -0.36 38.01 -55.60
C ARG A 3 -0.67 37.13 -54.38
N PRO A 4 -0.79 35.80 -54.54
CA PRO A 4 -1.05 34.92 -53.40
C PRO A 4 0.17 34.88 -52.47
N GLN A 5 -0.08 35.07 -51.19
CA GLN A 5 0.90 35.04 -50.12
C GLN A 5 1.56 33.66 -50.05
N LYS A 6 2.90 33.60 -50.18
CA LYS A 6 3.67 32.36 -50.02
C LYS A 6 3.48 31.85 -48.59
N ARG A 7 2.98 30.61 -48.46
CA ARG A 7 2.81 29.94 -47.16
C ARG A 7 4.17 29.76 -46.49
N ASP A 8 4.26 30.15 -45.23
CA ASP A 8 5.46 29.98 -44.41
C ASP A 8 5.74 28.49 -44.13
N PRO A 9 6.86 27.95 -44.65
CA PRO A 9 7.24 26.55 -44.41
C PRO A 9 7.46 26.24 -42.92
N GLN A 10 7.89 27.23 -42.12
CA GLN A 10 8.15 27.04 -40.70
C GLN A 10 6.86 26.92 -39.89
N ALA A 11 5.81 27.67 -40.24
CA ALA A 11 4.48 27.51 -39.65
C ALA A 11 3.91 26.11 -39.88
N THR A 12 4.14 25.54 -41.08
CA THR A 12 3.70 24.19 -41.44
C THR A 12 4.45 23.11 -40.63
N LEU A 13 5.77 23.28 -40.46
CA LEU A 13 6.58 22.35 -39.65
C LEU A 13 6.20 22.37 -38.16
N LYS A 14 5.93 23.55 -37.59
CA LYS A 14 5.48 23.69 -36.20
C LYS A 14 4.12 23.01 -35.97
N ALA A 15 3.19 23.14 -36.90
CA ALA A 15 1.89 22.47 -36.83
C ALA A 15 2.04 20.93 -36.84
N ILE A 16 2.90 20.38 -37.71
CA ILE A 16 3.16 18.93 -37.78
C ILE A 16 3.78 18.42 -36.48
N GLN A 17 4.75 19.15 -35.90
CA GLN A 17 5.37 18.77 -34.63
C GLN A 17 4.39 18.84 -33.45
N ALA A 18 3.50 19.83 -33.43
CA ALA A 18 2.45 19.95 -32.41
C ALA A 18 1.44 18.79 -32.47
N VAL A 19 1.04 18.37 -33.66
CA VAL A 19 0.16 17.21 -33.87
C VAL A 19 0.84 15.91 -33.43
N LYS A 20 2.13 15.72 -33.76
CA LYS A 20 2.90 14.55 -33.30
C LYS A 20 3.00 14.51 -31.78
N ARG A 21 3.30 15.64 -31.12
CA ARG A 21 3.36 15.71 -29.65
C ARG A 21 2.01 15.43 -28.98
N ARG A 22 0.90 15.93 -29.53
CA ARG A 22 -0.45 15.61 -29.06
C ARG A 22 -0.78 14.12 -29.23
N LYS A 23 -0.41 13.52 -30.37
CA LYS A 23 -0.64 12.09 -30.61
C LYS A 23 0.19 11.21 -29.67
N SER A 24 1.44 11.58 -29.41
CA SER A 24 2.29 10.89 -28.42
C SER A 24 1.77 11.05 -26.99
N ALA A 25 1.27 12.23 -26.61
CA ALA A 25 0.67 12.46 -25.29
C ALA A 25 -0.65 11.69 -25.11
N LEU A 26 -1.48 11.62 -26.16
CA LEU A 26 -2.70 10.82 -26.16
C LEU A 26 -2.41 9.31 -26.11
N MET A 27 -1.34 8.85 -26.79
CA MET A 27 -0.90 7.45 -26.70
C MET A 27 -0.29 7.11 -25.34
N ALA A 28 0.46 8.03 -24.72
CA ALA A 28 0.96 7.86 -23.36
C ALA A 28 -0.17 7.86 -22.31
N GLN A 29 -1.22 8.66 -22.51
CA GLN A 29 -2.43 8.63 -21.66
C GLN A 29 -3.28 7.37 -21.91
N ALA A 30 -3.31 6.84 -23.14
CA ALA A 30 -3.97 5.57 -23.44
C ALA A 30 -3.22 4.37 -22.82
N GLN A 31 -1.89 4.37 -22.88
CA GLN A 31 -1.04 3.36 -22.22
C GLN A 31 -1.07 3.45 -20.68
N GLN A 32 -1.45 4.60 -20.10
CA GLN A 32 -1.72 4.72 -18.66
C GLN A 32 -3.16 4.33 -18.27
N ARG A 33 -4.07 4.18 -19.26
CA ARG A 33 -5.45 3.71 -19.03
C ARG A 33 -5.64 2.21 -19.30
N GLU A 34 -4.76 1.58 -20.07
CA GLU A 34 -4.63 0.13 -20.11
C GLU A 34 -3.86 -0.36 -18.88
N LEU A 35 -4.55 -1.10 -18.01
CA LEU A 35 -4.13 -1.84 -16.80
C LEU A 35 -4.90 -1.47 -15.51
N ALA A 36 -6.09 -0.89 -15.61
CA ALA A 36 -7.13 -1.29 -14.66
C ALA A 36 -7.56 -2.73 -15.04
N PRO A 37 -7.53 -3.71 -14.12
CA PRO A 37 -8.02 -5.04 -14.42
C PRO A 37 -9.45 -4.96 -14.94
N SER A 38 -9.71 -5.67 -16.04
CA SER A 38 -11.06 -6.03 -16.48
C SER A 38 -11.90 -6.50 -15.28
N LYS A 39 -13.22 -6.25 -15.28
CA LYS A 39 -14.21 -6.92 -14.41
C LYS A 39 -14.27 -8.41 -14.78
N ASP A 40 -13.14 -9.09 -14.65
CA ASP A 40 -13.02 -10.51 -14.81
C ASP A 40 -13.70 -11.12 -13.59
N THR A 41 -14.83 -11.79 -13.81
CA THR A 41 -15.59 -12.53 -12.78
C THR A 41 -14.76 -13.64 -12.13
N ALA A 42 -13.59 -13.97 -12.68
CA ALA A 42 -12.68 -14.95 -12.12
C ALA A 42 -11.93 -14.42 -10.88
N LEU A 43 -11.94 -15.21 -9.81
CA LEU A 43 -11.13 -14.99 -8.61
C LEU A 43 -9.64 -14.99 -8.95
N LEU A 44 -8.84 -14.18 -8.25
CA LEU A 44 -7.37 -14.21 -8.38
C LEU A 44 -6.86 -15.64 -8.12
N PRO A 45 -5.95 -16.19 -8.94
CA PRO A 45 -5.47 -17.57 -8.77
C PRO A 45 -4.90 -17.85 -7.38
N VAL A 46 -4.22 -16.87 -6.78
CA VAL A 46 -3.59 -17.02 -5.46
C VAL A 46 -4.62 -17.23 -4.34
N VAL A 47 -5.85 -16.72 -4.48
CA VAL A 47 -6.93 -16.91 -3.49
C VAL A 47 -7.94 -17.98 -3.90
N ASN A 48 -7.93 -18.41 -5.16
CA ASN A 48 -8.84 -19.45 -5.66
C ASN A 48 -8.30 -20.85 -5.36
N GLN A 49 -8.18 -21.20 -4.09
CA GLN A 49 -7.68 -22.48 -3.61
C GLN A 49 -8.82 -23.30 -2.99
N ASP A 50 -8.91 -24.59 -3.31
CA ASP A 50 -10.07 -25.43 -2.97
C ASP A 50 -10.28 -25.62 -1.46
N ASP A 51 -9.23 -25.46 -0.67
CA ASP A 51 -9.21 -25.55 0.79
C ASP A 51 -9.64 -24.25 1.50
N ILE A 52 -9.83 -23.15 0.77
CA ILE A 52 -10.35 -21.88 1.31
C ILE A 52 -11.88 -21.83 1.14
N LEU A 53 -12.63 -21.47 2.18
CA LEU A 53 -14.08 -21.27 2.05
C LEU A 53 -14.38 -20.17 1.02
N LEU A 54 -15.40 -20.37 0.16
CA LEU A 54 -15.76 -19.46 -0.92
C LEU A 54 -15.85 -18.00 -0.46
N LYS A 55 -16.51 -17.74 0.68
CA LYS A 55 -16.63 -16.39 1.27
C LYS A 55 -15.27 -15.70 1.46
N HIS A 56 -14.25 -16.42 1.94
CA HIS A 56 -12.93 -15.83 2.15
C HIS A 56 -12.15 -15.66 0.85
N ARG A 57 -12.41 -16.49 -0.17
CA ARG A 57 -11.85 -16.26 -1.52
C ARG A 57 -12.40 -14.96 -2.09
N GLU A 58 -13.70 -14.73 -1.95
CA GLU A 58 -14.37 -13.52 -2.43
C GLU A 58 -13.88 -12.27 -1.69
N LEU A 59 -13.85 -12.29 -0.35
CA LEU A 59 -13.33 -11.20 0.47
C LEU A 59 -11.86 -10.90 0.14
N ALA A 60 -11.00 -11.92 0.04
CA ALA A 60 -9.59 -11.72 -0.27
C ALA A 60 -9.39 -11.21 -1.69
N ASN A 61 -10.16 -11.72 -2.67
CA ASN A 61 -10.14 -11.22 -4.04
C ASN A 61 -10.51 -9.74 -4.12
N GLU A 62 -11.57 -9.33 -3.43
CA GLU A 62 -12.03 -7.94 -3.34
C GLU A 62 -10.96 -7.03 -2.74
N VAL A 63 -10.41 -7.40 -1.58
CA VAL A 63 -9.36 -6.63 -0.89
C VAL A 63 -8.12 -6.50 -1.77
N LEU A 64 -7.57 -7.62 -2.27
CA LEU A 64 -6.33 -7.59 -3.04
C LEU A 64 -6.48 -6.76 -4.30
N ARG A 65 -7.61 -6.88 -5.03
CA ARG A 65 -7.88 -6.06 -6.22
C ARG A 65 -8.04 -4.58 -5.90
N SER A 66 -8.46 -4.25 -4.68
CA SER A 66 -8.63 -2.88 -4.21
C SER A 66 -7.32 -2.24 -3.74
N LEU A 67 -6.25 -3.00 -3.50
CA LEU A 67 -4.93 -2.49 -3.12
C LEU A 67 -4.06 -2.16 -4.36
N PRO A 68 -3.00 -1.33 -4.21
CA PRO A 68 -2.11 -0.97 -5.31
C PRO A 68 -1.61 -2.19 -6.10
N TRP A 69 -1.90 -2.22 -7.40
CA TRP A 69 -1.65 -3.39 -8.26
C TRP A 69 -0.17 -3.74 -8.41
N GLY A 70 0.73 -2.77 -8.25
CA GLY A 70 2.17 -2.93 -8.47
C GLY A 70 2.85 -3.98 -7.58
N CYS A 71 2.24 -4.35 -6.45
CA CYS A 71 2.77 -5.37 -5.53
C CYS A 71 1.91 -6.65 -5.46
N GLN A 72 0.76 -6.71 -6.13
CA GLN A 72 -0.13 -7.89 -6.06
C GLN A 72 0.57 -9.15 -6.59
N GLY A 73 1.40 -9.01 -7.63
CA GLY A 73 2.16 -10.11 -8.21
C GLY A 73 3.22 -10.71 -7.28
N THR A 74 3.57 -10.06 -6.17
CA THR A 74 4.55 -10.56 -5.19
C THR A 74 3.95 -11.67 -4.33
N LEU A 75 2.65 -11.60 -4.02
CA LEU A 75 1.95 -12.64 -3.28
C LEU A 75 1.83 -13.90 -4.15
N LYS A 76 2.49 -14.98 -3.74
CA LYS A 76 2.50 -16.27 -4.44
C LYS A 76 1.63 -17.30 -3.75
N THR A 77 1.46 -17.19 -2.44
CA THR A 77 0.73 -18.18 -1.66
C THR A 77 -0.17 -17.51 -0.63
N PHE A 78 -1.43 -17.93 -0.59
CA PHE A 78 -2.41 -17.44 0.37
C PHE A 78 -3.11 -18.64 1.01
N TYR A 79 -3.11 -18.68 2.33
CA TYR A 79 -3.77 -19.73 3.11
C TYR A 79 -4.76 -19.11 4.08
N VAL A 80 -5.84 -19.85 4.35
CA VAL A 80 -6.76 -19.54 5.43
C VAL A 80 -6.90 -20.76 6.32
N ARG A 81 -6.65 -20.57 7.62
CA ARG A 81 -6.80 -21.58 8.66
C ARG A 81 -8.16 -21.45 9.33
N TYR A 82 -8.75 -22.58 9.71
CA TYR A 82 -10.08 -22.64 10.33
C TYR A 82 -10.06 -23.37 11.68
N ASP A 83 -8.86 -23.61 12.21
CA ASP A 83 -8.60 -24.37 13.42
C ASP A 83 -8.27 -23.48 14.63
N ASN A 84 -8.75 -22.23 14.62
CA ASN A 84 -8.53 -21.21 15.65
C ASN A 84 -7.04 -21.07 16.05
N PRO A 85 -6.15 -20.74 15.09
CA PRO A 85 -4.73 -20.59 15.37
C PRO A 85 -4.46 -19.50 16.42
N ALA A 86 -3.37 -19.68 17.18
CA ALA A 86 -2.95 -18.67 18.17
C ALA A 86 -2.57 -17.32 17.54
N ARG A 87 -2.18 -17.31 16.26
CA ARG A 87 -1.89 -16.10 15.47
C ARG A 87 -2.99 -15.92 14.43
N ARG A 88 -3.58 -14.73 14.41
CA ARG A 88 -4.66 -14.37 13.48
C ARG A 88 -4.18 -14.08 12.06
N GLY A 89 -2.92 -13.67 11.94
CA GLY A 89 -2.24 -13.39 10.67
C GLY A 89 -0.76 -13.72 10.78
N LEU A 90 -0.18 -14.09 9.65
CA LEU A 90 1.25 -14.26 9.47
C LEU A 90 1.62 -14.07 8.00
N ALA A 91 2.58 -13.20 7.73
CA ALA A 91 3.17 -13.04 6.41
C ALA A 91 4.68 -13.27 6.41
N GLY A 92 5.17 -13.63 5.22
CA GLY A 92 6.56 -13.42 4.83
C GLY A 92 6.61 -12.57 3.56
N LYS A 93 7.66 -12.72 2.76
CA LYS A 93 7.81 -11.94 1.51
C LYS A 93 6.76 -12.20 0.45
N THR A 94 6.27 -13.43 0.37
CA THR A 94 5.46 -13.92 -0.76
C THR A 94 4.25 -14.73 -0.32
N SER A 95 4.06 -14.88 0.98
CA SER A 95 3.07 -15.79 1.54
C SER A 95 2.31 -15.12 2.66
N ILE A 96 1.00 -15.36 2.72
CA ILE A 96 0.12 -14.91 3.80
C ILE A 96 -0.66 -16.12 4.32
N ILE A 97 -0.81 -16.19 5.64
CA ILE A 97 -1.70 -17.13 6.34
C ILE A 97 -2.62 -16.30 7.23
N LEU A 98 -3.94 -16.46 7.07
CA LEU A 98 -4.94 -15.81 7.92
C LEU A 98 -5.78 -16.81 8.71
N ASP A 99 -6.27 -16.39 9.85
CA ASP A 99 -7.34 -17.06 10.59
C ASP A 99 -8.70 -16.69 9.96
N GLY A 100 -9.42 -17.68 9.45
CA GLY A 100 -10.76 -17.54 8.88
C GLY A 100 -11.89 -17.63 9.91
N SER A 101 -11.57 -17.81 11.19
CA SER A 101 -12.58 -17.80 12.28
C SER A 101 -12.89 -16.40 12.81
N VAL A 102 -12.07 -15.40 12.46
CA VAL A 102 -12.29 -13.99 12.84
C VAL A 102 -13.48 -13.38 12.07
N PRO A 103 -14.08 -12.29 12.57
CA PRO A 103 -15.11 -11.55 11.84
C PRO A 103 -14.62 -11.07 10.46
N ASP A 104 -15.52 -10.97 9.48
CA ASP A 104 -15.15 -10.66 8.09
C ASP A 104 -14.41 -9.31 7.95
N ASP A 105 -14.79 -8.28 8.72
CA ASP A 105 -14.09 -6.98 8.71
C ASP A 105 -12.66 -7.08 9.25
N GLU A 106 -12.48 -7.88 10.31
CA GLU A 106 -11.14 -8.15 10.85
C GLU A 106 -10.32 -8.99 9.87
N PHE A 107 -10.94 -9.95 9.16
CA PHE A 107 -10.27 -10.72 8.11
C PHE A 107 -9.74 -9.81 7.00
N LYS A 108 -10.55 -8.85 6.54
CA LYS A 108 -10.10 -7.83 5.57
C LYS A 108 -8.95 -7.00 6.14
N ALA A 109 -9.06 -6.55 7.39
CA ALA A 109 -8.05 -5.71 8.01
C ALA A 109 -6.71 -6.44 8.21
N LEU A 110 -6.76 -7.70 8.65
CA LEU A 110 -5.60 -8.58 8.73
C LEU A 110 -4.98 -8.79 7.35
N LEU A 111 -5.76 -9.08 6.32
CA LEU A 111 -5.22 -9.22 4.96
C LEU A 111 -4.48 -7.95 4.50
N ILE A 112 -5.02 -6.77 4.80
CA ILE A 112 -4.37 -5.50 4.45
C ILE A 112 -3.06 -5.31 5.23
N HIS A 113 -3.04 -5.63 6.53
CA HIS A 113 -1.83 -5.62 7.36
C HIS A 113 -0.78 -6.59 6.79
N GLU A 114 -1.15 -7.86 6.57
CA GLU A 114 -0.23 -8.88 6.06
C GLU A 114 0.27 -8.56 4.64
N PHE A 115 -0.57 -7.93 3.81
CA PHE A 115 -0.14 -7.42 2.51
C PHE A 115 0.80 -6.20 2.63
N GLY A 116 0.77 -5.49 3.76
CA GLY A 116 1.79 -4.54 4.17
C GLY A 116 3.17 -5.20 4.22
N HIS A 117 3.31 -6.36 4.86
CA HIS A 117 4.57 -7.13 4.86
C HIS A 117 4.98 -7.62 3.46
N ILE A 118 4.03 -8.08 2.63
CA ILE A 118 4.33 -8.42 1.22
C ILE A 118 4.88 -7.21 0.46
N THR A 119 4.27 -6.05 0.67
CA THR A 119 4.72 -4.79 0.06
C THR A 119 6.12 -4.44 0.53
N ASP A 120 6.37 -4.54 1.83
CA ASP A 120 7.61 -4.16 2.47
C ASP A 120 8.78 -5.08 2.09
N LEU A 121 8.66 -6.37 2.43
CA LEU A 121 9.74 -7.35 2.36
C LEU A 121 9.85 -8.07 1.01
N GLY A 122 8.79 -8.02 0.21
CA GLY A 122 8.71 -8.75 -1.06
C GLY A 122 8.68 -7.85 -2.29
N CYS A 123 7.97 -6.72 -2.24
CA CYS A 123 7.78 -5.84 -3.40
C CYS A 123 8.79 -4.69 -3.44
N LYS A 124 9.02 -4.01 -2.32
CA LYS A 124 9.89 -2.84 -2.21
C LYS A 124 11.31 -3.21 -1.80
N ILE A 125 11.86 -4.25 -2.41
CA ILE A 125 13.18 -4.75 -2.03
C ILE A 125 14.32 -3.92 -2.62
N GLY A 126 15.34 -3.67 -1.80
CA GLY A 126 16.68 -3.29 -2.25
C GLY A 126 17.38 -4.42 -3.00
N ASN A 127 18.66 -4.24 -3.33
CA ASN A 127 19.43 -5.29 -4.00
C ASN A 127 20.83 -5.49 -3.41
N PRO A 128 21.43 -6.69 -3.59
CA PRO A 128 22.72 -7.04 -2.98
C PRO A 128 23.93 -6.24 -3.49
N SER A 129 23.79 -5.46 -4.56
CA SER A 129 24.87 -4.57 -5.00
C SER A 129 25.00 -3.31 -4.13
N ALA A 130 23.96 -2.98 -3.35
CA ALA A 130 24.02 -1.94 -2.34
C ALA A 130 24.59 -2.47 -1.02
N GLN A 131 25.10 -1.57 -0.19
CA GLN A 131 25.56 -1.92 1.16
C GLN A 131 24.38 -2.39 2.03
N PRO A 132 24.59 -3.31 2.99
CA PRO A 132 23.61 -3.61 4.03
C PRO A 132 23.20 -2.35 4.79
N SER A 133 21.91 -2.26 5.13
CA SER A 133 21.42 -1.28 6.10
C SER A 133 21.62 -1.81 7.53
N SER A 134 21.22 -1.02 8.53
CA SER A 134 21.13 -1.48 9.92
C SER A 134 19.90 -2.37 10.19
N PHE A 135 19.03 -2.55 9.20
CA PHE A 135 17.80 -3.34 9.30
C PHE A 135 17.98 -4.75 8.71
N LYS A 136 17.39 -5.71 9.42
CA LYS A 136 17.28 -7.14 9.07
C LYS A 136 16.00 -7.74 9.62
N ASP A 137 15.35 -8.61 8.86
CA ASP A 137 14.25 -9.44 9.34
C ASP A 137 14.75 -10.87 9.54
N GLY A 138 14.89 -11.30 10.79
CA GLY A 138 15.58 -12.55 11.12
C GLY A 138 17.01 -12.61 10.54
N ALA A 139 17.22 -13.50 9.58
CA ALA A 139 18.48 -13.69 8.86
C ALA A 139 18.58 -12.86 7.56
N GLU A 140 17.49 -12.22 7.17
CA GLU A 140 17.41 -11.46 5.93
C GLU A 140 18.02 -10.07 6.08
N ILE A 141 18.87 -9.69 5.13
CA ILE A 141 19.48 -8.37 5.08
C ILE A 141 18.58 -7.43 4.30
N ILE A 142 18.25 -6.28 4.89
CA ILE A 142 17.66 -5.16 4.16
C ILE A 142 18.80 -4.27 3.66
N TYR A 143 18.81 -3.96 2.36
CA TYR A 143 19.88 -3.18 1.73
C TYR A 143 19.58 -1.67 1.78
N GLN A 144 20.61 -0.82 1.78
CA GLN A 144 20.44 0.64 1.92
C GLN A 144 19.59 1.29 0.83
N ASN A 145 19.52 0.69 -0.36
CA ASN A 145 18.71 1.18 -1.46
C ASN A 145 17.29 0.63 -1.47
N ASP A 146 16.91 -0.14 -0.46
CA ASP A 146 15.53 -0.53 -0.19
C ASP A 146 14.72 0.71 0.21
N PRO A 147 13.64 1.07 -0.53
CA PRO A 147 12.83 2.23 -0.21
C PRO A 147 12.28 2.25 1.23
N SER A 148 11.99 1.09 1.82
CA SER A 148 11.43 0.98 3.16
C SER A 148 12.43 1.38 4.24
N VAL A 149 13.74 1.36 3.98
CA VAL A 149 14.76 1.91 4.91
C VAL A 149 14.47 3.38 5.25
N GLY A 150 13.95 4.16 4.30
CA GLY A 150 13.53 5.53 4.54
C GLY A 150 12.34 5.64 5.49
N PHE A 151 11.42 4.67 5.45
CA PHE A 151 10.30 4.59 6.38
C PHE A 151 10.76 4.18 7.77
N TYR A 152 11.53 3.09 7.89
CA TYR A 152 12.01 2.59 9.19
C TYR A 152 12.79 3.67 9.94
N SER A 153 13.64 4.40 9.23
CA SER A 153 14.50 5.45 9.79
C SER A 153 13.74 6.62 10.42
N ILE A 154 12.42 6.72 10.25
CA ILE A 154 11.58 7.71 10.92
C ILE A 154 11.57 7.49 12.44
N SER A 155 11.41 6.23 12.88
CA SER A 155 11.23 5.87 14.29
C SER A 155 12.27 4.89 14.82
N TRP A 156 13.07 4.28 13.94
CA TRP A 156 13.98 3.18 14.26
C TRP A 156 15.41 3.49 13.80
N SER A 157 16.41 3.04 14.57
CA SER A 157 17.83 3.07 14.18
C SER A 157 18.30 1.74 13.59
N ASP A 158 17.66 0.64 14.00
CA ASP A 158 17.87 -0.72 13.53
C ASP A 158 16.59 -1.54 13.80
N SER A 159 16.59 -2.85 13.49
CA SER A 159 15.40 -3.73 13.64
C SER A 159 14.84 -3.89 15.05
N LYS A 160 15.51 -3.38 16.09
CA LYS A 160 15.12 -3.59 17.49
C LYS A 160 15.14 -2.29 18.30
N THR A 161 15.87 -1.28 17.83
CA THR A 161 16.11 -0.06 18.58
C THR A 161 15.31 1.10 17.98
N LYS A 162 14.43 1.67 18.79
CA LYS A 162 13.76 2.94 18.47
C LYS A 162 14.77 4.08 18.57
N ARG A 163 14.63 5.09 17.72
CA ARG A 163 15.44 6.32 17.81
C ARG A 163 15.18 7.04 19.13
N SER A 164 16.20 7.69 19.66
CA SER A 164 16.07 8.53 20.86
C SER A 164 14.97 9.58 20.68
N GLY A 165 14.14 9.75 21.70
CA GLY A 165 13.01 10.68 21.71
C GLY A 165 11.73 10.17 21.05
N THR A 166 11.73 8.98 20.42
CA THR A 166 10.52 8.33 19.90
C THR A 166 9.56 8.01 21.04
N LYS A 167 8.28 8.35 20.88
CA LYS A 167 7.21 8.14 21.87
C LYS A 167 6.20 7.14 21.35
N SER A 168 5.44 6.51 22.23
CA SER A 168 4.37 5.57 21.83
C SER A 168 3.35 6.19 20.87
N ARG A 169 3.07 7.50 21.03
CA ARG A 169 2.17 8.26 20.15
C ARG A 169 2.69 8.51 18.74
N ASP A 170 3.96 8.21 18.47
CA ASP A 170 4.60 8.33 17.14
C ASP A 170 4.34 7.10 16.26
N PHE A 171 3.60 6.12 16.79
CA PHE A 171 3.16 4.90 16.11
C PHE A 171 1.64 4.92 15.93
N VAL A 172 1.15 4.34 14.84
CA VAL A 172 -0.30 4.31 14.56
C VAL A 172 -1.05 3.42 15.55
N SER A 173 -0.39 2.40 16.08
CA SER A 173 -0.91 1.49 17.11
C SER A 173 0.18 1.12 18.12
N GLY A 174 -0.20 0.43 19.20
CA GLY A 174 0.74 -0.16 20.15
C GLY A 174 1.56 -1.29 19.51
N TYR A 175 0.94 -2.10 18.67
CA TYR A 175 1.58 -3.20 17.96
C TYR A 175 2.61 -2.69 16.93
N ALA A 176 2.34 -1.57 16.26
CA ALA A 176 3.30 -0.86 15.39
C ALA A 176 4.60 -0.46 16.12
N ALA A 177 4.59 -0.37 17.45
CA ALA A 177 5.78 -0.05 18.22
C ALA A 177 6.63 -1.29 18.55
N TRP A 178 6.29 -2.48 18.05
CA TRP A 178 7.03 -3.72 18.33
C TRP A 178 8.39 -3.74 17.63
N ASP A 179 8.41 -3.55 16.31
CA ASP A 179 9.60 -3.49 15.47
C ASP A 179 9.29 -2.67 14.18
N PRO A 180 10.29 -2.35 13.32
CA PRO A 180 10.03 -1.51 12.14
C PRO A 180 9.17 -2.17 11.05
N PHE A 181 9.09 -3.50 11.02
CA PHE A 181 8.31 -4.23 10.03
C PHE A 181 6.83 -4.22 10.43
N GLU A 182 6.55 -4.40 11.71
CA GLU A 182 5.22 -4.22 12.29
C GLU A 182 4.77 -2.75 12.21
N ASP A 183 5.68 -1.80 12.42
CA ASP A 183 5.40 -0.37 12.20
C ASP A 183 4.95 -0.11 10.76
N PHE A 184 5.60 -0.73 9.79
CA PHE A 184 5.23 -0.62 8.38
C PHE A 184 3.86 -1.23 8.12
N ALA A 185 3.64 -2.48 8.51
CA ALA A 185 2.40 -3.22 8.23
C ALA A 185 1.18 -2.59 8.90
N GLU A 186 1.29 -2.20 10.17
CA GLU A 186 0.23 -1.48 10.88
C GLU A 186 0.01 -0.09 10.26
N THR A 187 1.06 0.62 9.86
CA THR A 187 0.90 1.93 9.19
C THR A 187 0.25 1.79 7.82
N TYR A 188 0.54 0.71 7.09
CA TYR A 188 -0.10 0.38 5.82
C TYR A 188 -1.61 0.17 6.02
N ALA A 189 -1.98 -0.70 6.97
CA ALA A 189 -3.39 -0.96 7.31
C ALA A 189 -4.11 0.31 7.79
N TYR A 190 -3.47 1.08 8.67
CA TYR A 190 -4.03 2.32 9.19
C TYR A 190 -4.19 3.40 8.11
N PHE A 191 -3.29 3.47 7.13
CA PHE A 191 -3.44 4.36 5.98
C PHE A 191 -4.65 4.03 5.11
N VAL A 192 -4.89 2.74 4.89
CA VAL A 192 -6.00 2.24 4.06
C VAL A 192 -7.33 2.37 4.80
N LEU A 193 -7.40 1.95 6.06
CA LEU A 193 -8.65 1.78 6.79
C LEU A 193 -9.02 2.97 7.66
N GLN A 194 -8.04 3.76 8.12
CA GLN A 194 -8.22 4.81 9.13
C GLN A 194 -7.61 6.15 8.68
N ASN A 195 -7.67 6.43 7.38
CA ASN A 195 -6.96 7.55 6.75
C ASN A 195 -7.25 8.91 7.41
N ASP A 196 -8.51 9.18 7.76
CA ASP A 196 -8.91 10.45 8.39
C ASP A 196 -8.33 10.60 9.80
N ALA A 197 -8.37 9.55 10.62
CA ALA A 197 -7.71 9.53 11.92
C ALA A 197 -6.19 9.69 11.78
N PHE A 198 -5.58 9.09 10.76
CA PHE A 198 -4.15 9.25 10.48
C PHE A 198 -3.81 10.71 10.12
N LYS A 199 -4.58 11.33 9.22
CA LYS A 199 -4.42 12.75 8.88
C LYS A 199 -4.57 13.65 10.09
N GLU A 200 -5.57 13.41 10.93
CA GLU A 200 -5.80 14.21 12.13
C GLU A 200 -4.61 14.14 13.09
N ARG A 201 -4.13 12.93 13.38
CA ARG A 201 -2.96 12.72 14.24
C ARG A 201 -1.68 13.31 13.63
N ALA A 202 -1.52 13.24 12.31
CA ALA A 202 -0.40 13.82 11.59
C ALA A 202 -0.32 15.36 11.68
N LYS A 203 -1.41 16.07 11.97
CA LYS A 203 -1.39 17.54 12.11
C LYS A 203 -0.49 18.01 13.26
N THR A 204 -0.39 17.22 14.32
CA THR A 204 0.33 17.57 15.55
C THR A 204 1.48 16.63 15.89
N ASN A 205 1.64 15.53 15.14
CA ASN A 205 2.73 14.58 15.31
C ASN A 205 3.62 14.50 14.06
N THR A 206 4.85 15.01 14.16
CA THR A 206 5.81 15.05 13.06
C THR A 206 6.22 13.68 12.53
N ALA A 207 6.34 12.66 13.39
CA ALA A 207 6.69 11.31 12.98
C ALA A 207 5.55 10.69 12.15
N LEU A 208 4.31 10.78 12.66
CA LEU A 208 3.12 10.32 11.93
C LEU A 208 2.91 11.10 10.63
N ALA A 209 3.14 12.42 10.61
CA ALA A 209 3.08 13.21 9.38
C ALA A 209 4.08 12.72 8.33
N THR A 210 5.27 12.30 8.76
CA THR A 210 6.31 11.79 7.87
C THR A 210 5.94 10.40 7.35
N LYS A 211 5.45 9.50 8.22
CA LYS A 211 4.95 8.18 7.84
C LYS A 211 3.77 8.27 6.86
N TYR A 212 2.79 9.14 7.14
CA TYR A 212 1.64 9.39 6.26
C TYR A 212 2.09 9.83 4.87
N ARG A 213 2.98 10.83 4.78
CA ARG A 213 3.51 11.32 3.50
C ARG A 213 4.29 10.23 2.76
N TRP A 214 5.06 9.43 3.49
CA TRP A 214 5.82 8.34 2.91
C TRP A 214 4.89 7.30 2.26
N MET A 215 3.83 6.86 2.97
CA MET A 215 2.83 5.93 2.44
C MET A 215 2.12 6.50 1.20
N ALA A 216 1.65 7.74 1.29
CA ALA A 216 0.96 8.42 0.19
C ALA A 216 1.84 8.55 -1.07
N THR A 217 3.16 8.73 -0.89
CA THR A 217 4.09 8.98 -2.01
C THR A 217 4.63 7.70 -2.62
N ASN A 218 5.00 6.72 -1.79
CA ASN A 218 5.77 5.55 -2.21
C ASN A 218 4.89 4.32 -2.49
N ILE A 219 3.72 4.25 -1.87
CA ILE A 219 2.82 3.10 -1.95
C ILE A 219 1.50 3.46 -2.64
N PHE A 220 0.80 4.49 -2.14
CA PHE A 220 -0.59 4.79 -2.54
C PHE A 220 -0.71 6.00 -3.48
N ARG A 221 0.34 6.31 -4.25
CA ARG A 221 0.35 7.50 -5.10
C ARG A 221 -0.75 7.45 -6.16
N GLY A 222 -1.76 8.32 -6.01
CA GLY A 222 -2.90 8.39 -6.93
C GLY A 222 -3.88 7.23 -6.79
N HIS A 223 -3.78 6.43 -5.72
CA HIS A 223 -4.70 5.35 -5.41
C HIS A 223 -5.89 5.91 -4.62
N PRO A 224 -7.14 5.56 -4.97
CA PRO A 224 -8.32 6.00 -4.22
C PRO A 224 -8.34 5.40 -2.80
N LEU A 225 -9.06 6.07 -1.90
CA LEU A 225 -9.38 5.46 -0.61
C LEU A 225 -10.46 4.39 -0.82
N ILE A 226 -10.30 3.25 -0.17
CA ILE A 226 -11.17 2.06 -0.33
C ILE A 226 -11.96 1.71 0.95
N ALA A 227 -11.81 2.54 1.98
CA ALA A 227 -12.50 2.40 3.24
C ALA A 227 -12.63 3.78 3.92
N LYS A 228 -13.62 3.90 4.79
CA LYS A 228 -13.78 5.04 5.69
C LYS A 228 -13.66 4.55 7.12
N GLY A 229 -12.65 5.03 7.83
CA GLY A 229 -12.44 4.69 9.23
C GLY A 229 -13.56 5.22 10.14
N GLU A 230 -13.99 4.40 11.09
CA GLU A 230 -14.96 4.79 12.12
C GLU A 230 -14.26 5.18 13.44
N HIS A 231 -12.97 4.91 13.56
CA HIS A 231 -12.20 5.26 14.74
C HIS A 231 -12.02 6.78 14.84
N VAL A 232 -12.60 7.37 15.88
CA VAL A 232 -12.37 8.77 16.25
C VAL A 232 -11.17 8.84 17.18
N TRP A 233 -10.20 9.70 16.87
CA TRP A 233 -9.04 9.92 17.72
C TRP A 233 -9.44 10.54 19.06
N THR A 234 -9.26 9.79 20.15
CA THR A 234 -9.59 10.20 21.52
C THR A 234 -8.38 10.71 22.31
N GLY A 235 -7.19 10.73 21.70
CA GLY A 235 -5.92 10.99 22.41
C GLY A 235 -5.18 9.72 22.82
N GLU A 236 -5.82 8.55 22.71
CA GLU A 236 -5.24 7.25 23.07
C GLU A 236 -4.84 6.44 21.85
N VAL A 237 -3.64 5.88 21.88
CA VAL A 237 -3.12 5.03 20.80
C VAL A 237 -3.80 3.65 20.89
N PRO A 238 -4.52 3.20 19.85
CA PRO A 238 -5.11 1.87 19.85
C PRO A 238 -4.02 0.80 19.91
N TRP A 239 -4.26 -0.33 20.57
CA TRP A 239 -3.25 -1.39 20.62
C TRP A 239 -3.01 -2.02 19.24
N ASP A 240 -4.07 -2.30 18.50
CA ASP A 240 -4.06 -3.07 17.24
C ASP A 240 -4.96 -2.38 16.21
N SER A 241 -4.39 -2.00 15.07
CA SER A 241 -5.12 -1.29 14.02
C SER A 241 -6.16 -2.16 13.31
N THR A 242 -5.96 -3.48 13.29
CA THR A 242 -6.83 -4.45 12.61
C THR A 242 -8.17 -4.68 13.32
N LYS A 243 -8.30 -4.18 14.55
CA LYS A 243 -9.50 -4.27 15.39
C LYS A 243 -10.39 -3.03 15.32
N LEU A 244 -9.98 -2.00 14.59
CA LEU A 244 -10.73 -0.75 14.49
C LEU A 244 -11.84 -0.86 13.45
N GLY A 245 -13.02 -0.33 13.76
CA GLY A 245 -14.16 -0.30 12.84
C GLY A 245 -13.88 0.55 11.59
N PHE A 246 -14.41 0.11 10.46
CA PHE A 246 -14.36 0.83 9.19
C PHE A 246 -15.56 0.44 8.31
N GLU A 247 -15.98 1.38 7.47
CA GLU A 247 -16.94 1.14 6.40
C GLU A 247 -16.16 0.85 5.12
N TRP A 248 -16.33 -0.36 4.55
CA TRP A 248 -15.64 -0.77 3.33
C TRP A 248 -16.27 -0.15 2.07
N LYS A 249 -15.46 0.48 1.20
CA LYS A 249 -15.89 1.22 0.00
C LYS A 249 -14.97 0.96 -1.19
N PRO A 250 -15.04 -0.22 -1.83
CA PRO A 250 -14.15 -0.55 -2.94
C PRO A 250 -14.48 0.22 -4.23
N GLU A 251 -15.66 0.86 -4.30
CA GLU A 251 -16.12 1.66 -5.43
C GLU A 251 -16.26 3.16 -5.03
N MET A 252 -15.29 4.01 -5.44
CA MET A 252 -15.17 5.49 -5.28
C MET A 252 -14.57 6.00 -3.94
N GLU A 253 -13.70 7.02 -3.84
CA GLU A 253 -13.48 8.27 -4.60
C GLU A 253 -12.02 8.44 -5.09
N VAL A 254 -11.84 8.97 -6.30
CA VAL A 254 -10.54 9.57 -6.68
C VAL A 254 -10.34 10.79 -5.78
N ALA A 255 -9.42 10.70 -4.82
CA ALA A 255 -8.97 11.86 -4.06
C ALA A 255 -8.36 12.88 -5.04
N VAL A 256 -9.15 13.87 -5.43
CA VAL A 256 -8.69 15.00 -6.23
C VAL A 256 -7.80 15.86 -5.34
N ARG A 257 -6.50 15.78 -5.63
CA ARG A 257 -5.39 16.73 -5.38
C ARG A 257 -5.49 17.68 -4.20
#